data_AF-A0A661GST5-F1
#
_entry.id   AF-A0A661GST5-F1
#
_cell.length_a   1.000
_cell.length_b   1.000
_cell.length_c   1.000
_cell.angle_alpha   90.00
_cell.angle_beta   90.00
_cell.angle_gamma   90.00
#
_symmetry.space_group_name_H-M   'P 1'
#
loop_
_entity.id
_entity.type
_entity.pdbx_description
1 polymer ?
#
loop_
_entity_poly.entity_id
_entity_poly.type
_entity_poly.pdbx_seq_one_letter_code
_entity_poly.pdbx_strand_id
1 'polypeptide(L)' 'MNATVDDSQWMARAMALAQRAESADEVPVGAVLVVDGTIVGEGWNCPIGGCDPTAHAEIQALRAAAQACRNYRLP' A
#
# COMPACT_ATOMS: atom_id res chain seq x y z
N MET A 1 28.63 -5.62 -2.11
CA MET A 1 27.66 -6.28 -3.03
C MET A 1 26.30 -6.14 -2.38
N ASN A 2 25.58 -5.05 -2.69
CA ASN A 2 24.22 -4.85 -2.17
C ASN A 2 23.32 -5.77 -2.97
N ALA A 3 22.79 -6.80 -2.33
CA ALA A 3 21.62 -7.50 -2.87
C ALA A 3 20.52 -6.44 -2.97
N THR A 4 20.18 -6.05 -4.19
CA THR A 4 18.96 -5.30 -4.48
C THR A 4 17.83 -6.08 -3.85
N VAL A 5 17.12 -5.52 -2.87
CA VAL A 5 15.83 -6.10 -2.51
C VAL A 5 15.02 -6.07 -3.81
N ASP A 6 14.74 -7.25 -4.33
CA ASP A 6 14.08 -7.41 -5.61
C ASP A 6 12.66 -6.81 -5.49
N ASP A 7 12.27 -6.00 -6.46
CA ASP A 7 10.92 -5.42 -6.53
C ASP A 7 9.83 -6.50 -6.42
N SER A 8 10.17 -7.75 -6.76
CA SER A 8 9.34 -8.92 -6.54
C SER A 8 8.91 -9.13 -5.07
N GLN A 9 9.75 -8.80 -4.08
CA GLN A 9 9.39 -8.89 -2.65
C GLN A 9 8.31 -7.86 -2.29
N TRP A 10 8.47 -6.63 -2.76
CA TRP A 10 7.50 -5.57 -2.53
C TRP A 10 6.19 -5.84 -3.25
N MET A 11 6.29 -6.34 -4.48
CA MET A 11 5.12 -6.76 -5.25
C MET A 11 4.40 -7.93 -4.57
N ALA A 12 5.12 -8.92 -4.03
CA ALA A 12 4.50 -10.02 -3.27
C ALA A 12 3.71 -9.49 -2.05
N ARG A 13 4.21 -8.46 -1.37
CA ARG A 13 3.46 -7.79 -0.29
C ARG A 13 2.23 -7.06 -0.82
N ALA A 14 2.34 -6.32 -1.92
CA ALA A 14 1.20 -5.66 -2.56
C ALA A 14 0.12 -6.68 -3.01
N MET A 15 0.53 -7.84 -3.54
CA MET A 15 -0.39 -8.94 -3.90
C MET A 15 -1.11 -9.51 -2.68
N ALA A 16 -0.45 -9.65 -1.54
CA ALA A 16 -1.10 -10.07 -0.29
C ALA A 16 -2.15 -9.04 0.18
N LEU A 17 -1.90 -7.74 -0.03
CA LEU A 17 -2.87 -6.67 0.26
C LEU A 17 -4.04 -6.68 -0.74
N ALA A 18 -3.78 -6.98 -2.03
CA ALA A 18 -4.84 -7.16 -3.03
C ALA A 18 -5.76 -8.35 -2.68
N GLN A 19 -5.19 -9.45 -2.20
CA GLN A 19 -5.96 -10.62 -1.71
C GLN A 19 -6.87 -10.25 -0.52
N ARG A 20 -6.45 -9.29 0.31
CA ARG A 20 -7.27 -8.76 1.40
C ARG A 20 -8.44 -7.93 0.87
N ALA A 21 -8.24 -7.10 -0.14
CA ALA A 21 -9.35 -6.40 -0.80
C ALA A 21 -10.34 -7.40 -1.42
N GLU A 22 -9.83 -8.44 -2.11
CA GLU A 22 -10.68 -9.51 -2.65
C GLU A 22 -11.53 -10.18 -1.57
N SER A 23 -10.93 -10.52 -0.43
CA SER A 23 -11.65 -11.14 0.70
C SER A 23 -12.73 -10.25 1.33
N ALA A 24 -12.69 -8.94 1.03
CA ALA A 24 -13.65 -7.95 1.48
C ALA A 24 -14.67 -7.58 0.39
N ASP A 25 -14.77 -8.36 -0.69
CA ASP A 25 -15.63 -8.11 -1.86
C ASP A 25 -15.33 -6.76 -2.55
N GLU A 26 -14.07 -6.31 -2.49
CA GLU A 26 -13.57 -5.11 -3.17
C GLU A 26 -12.78 -5.49 -4.43
N VAL A 27 -12.54 -4.51 -5.30
CA VAL A 27 -11.62 -4.69 -6.44
C VAL A 27 -10.22 -5.03 -5.91
N PRO A 28 -9.58 -6.13 -6.34
CA PRO A 28 -8.36 -6.65 -5.73
C PRO A 28 -7.13 -5.84 -6.14
N VAL A 29 -6.90 -4.72 -5.45
CA VAL A 29 -5.73 -3.85 -5.62
C VAL A 29 -5.07 -3.63 -4.27
N GLY A 30 -3.75 -3.79 -4.24
CA GLY A 30 -2.90 -3.53 -3.09
C GLY A 30 -1.71 -2.65 -3.49
N ALA A 31 -1.21 -1.86 -2.53
CA ALA A 31 -0.11 -0.94 -2.73
C ALA A 31 0.80 -0.90 -1.49
N VAL A 32 2.09 -0.73 -1.73
CA VAL A 32 3.11 -0.46 -0.72
C VAL A 32 3.92 0.76 -1.12
N LEU A 33 4.30 1.58 -0.15
CA LEU A 33 5.25 2.68 -0.33
C LEU A 33 6.54 2.33 0.39
N VAL A 34 7.66 2.34 -0.35
CA VAL A 34 8.98 1.98 0.15
C VAL A 34 9.89 3.21 0.13
N VAL A 35 10.55 3.48 1.24
CA VAL A 35 11.57 4.54 1.40
C VAL A 35 12.81 3.90 2.01
N ASP A 36 13.97 4.11 1.39
CA ASP A 36 15.26 3.56 1.84
C ASP A 36 15.21 2.04 2.17
N GLY A 37 14.49 1.27 1.34
CA GLY A 37 14.34 -0.18 1.49
C GLY A 37 13.38 -0.63 2.60
N THR A 38 12.61 0.29 3.19
CA THR A 38 11.62 0.02 4.24
C THR A 38 10.22 0.39 3.76
N ILE A 39 9.24 -0.49 3.98
CA ILE A 39 7.83 -0.14 3.76
C ILE A 39 7.41 0.86 4.83
N VAL A 40 7.03 2.07 4.39
CA VAL A 40 6.52 3.14 5.26
C VAL A 40 5.01 3.30 5.19
N GLY A 41 4.36 2.71 4.18
CA GLY A 41 2.91 2.73 4.03
C GLY A 41 2.40 1.51 3.27
N GLU A 42 1.23 1.03 3.67
CA GLU A 42 0.52 -0.08 3.04
C GLU A 42 -0.94 0.31 2.82
N GLY A 43 -1.52 -0.17 1.72
CA GLY A 43 -2.91 0.10 1.40
C GLY A 43 -3.52 -0.99 0.54
N TRP A 44 -4.83 -1.15 0.63
CA TRP A 44 -5.64 -1.97 -0.25
C TRP A 44 -6.94 -1.23 -0.56
N ASN A 45 -7.56 -1.57 -1.69
CA ASN A 45 -8.84 -1.00 -2.08
C ASN A 45 -9.91 -1.31 -1.02
N CYS A 46 -10.60 -0.27 -0.57
CA CYS A 46 -11.79 -0.37 0.29
C CYS A 46 -12.87 0.69 -0.02
N PRO A 47 -13.15 1.06 -1.30
CA PRO A 47 -14.12 2.10 -1.61
C PRO A 47 -15.57 1.73 -1.24
N ILE A 48 -15.99 0.48 -1.42
CA ILE A 48 -17.36 0.03 -1.14
C ILE A 48 -17.59 -0.02 0.36
N GLY A 49 -16.75 -0.74 1.11
CA GLY A 49 -16.87 -0.92 2.55
C GLY A 49 -16.59 0.36 3.34
N GLY A 50 -15.73 1.23 2.82
CA GLY A 50 -15.43 2.54 3.41
C GLY A 50 -16.44 3.64 3.04
N CYS A 51 -17.33 3.41 2.07
CA CYS A 51 -18.17 4.45 1.46
C CYS A 51 -17.35 5.69 1.03
N ASP A 52 -16.10 5.49 0.62
CA ASP A 52 -15.15 6.54 0.26
C ASP A 52 -14.65 6.25 -1.16
N PRO A 53 -15.10 7.02 -2.19
CA PRO A 53 -14.66 6.79 -3.56
C PRO A 53 -13.15 7.04 -3.76
N THR A 54 -12.46 7.63 -2.78
CA THR A 54 -11.01 7.86 -2.81
C THR A 54 -10.22 6.78 -2.09
N ALA A 55 -10.85 5.80 -1.42
CA ALA A 55 -10.19 4.74 -0.65
C ALA A 55 -9.57 3.64 -1.53
N HIS A 56 -8.87 4.07 -2.57
CA HIS A 56 -8.02 3.24 -3.40
C HIS A 56 -6.75 2.85 -2.65
N ALA A 57 -6.15 1.72 -3.02
CA ALA A 57 -4.95 1.18 -2.39
C ALA A 57 -3.81 2.22 -2.30
N GLU A 58 -3.58 2.98 -3.37
CA GLU A 58 -2.52 3.99 -3.45
C GLU A 58 -2.77 5.13 -2.45
N ILE A 59 -4.00 5.62 -2.38
CA ILE A 59 -4.38 6.69 -1.45
C ILE A 59 -4.25 6.21 0.00
N GLN A 60 -4.64 4.98 0.29
CA GLN A 60 -4.51 4.40 1.63
C GLN A 60 -3.02 4.22 2.00
N ALA A 61 -2.17 3.75 1.09
CA ALA A 61 -0.73 3.64 1.33
C ALA A 61 -0.06 5.00 1.56
N LEU A 62 -0.41 6.02 0.78
CA LEU A 62 0.08 7.39 0.96
C LEU A 62 -0.37 8.01 2.29
N ARG A 63 -1.64 7.83 2.67
CA ARG A 63 -2.18 8.28 3.96
C ARG A 63 -1.44 7.60 5.12
N ALA A 64 -1.23 6.29 5.05
CA ALA A 64 -0.50 5.52 6.06
C ALA A 64 0.95 6.00 6.18
N ALA A 65 1.65 6.20 5.06
CA ALA A 65 3.01 6.71 5.05
C ALA A 65 3.12 8.13 5.60
N ALA A 66 2.24 9.04 5.18
CA ALA A 66 2.25 10.41 5.68
C ALA A 66 2.01 10.48 7.19
N GLN A 67 1.16 9.60 7.73
CA GLN A 67 0.94 9.46 9.17
C GLN A 67 2.19 8.91 9.88
N ALA A 68 2.80 7.83 9.37
CA ALA A 68 4.01 7.23 9.93
C ALA A 68 5.20 8.21 9.93
N CYS A 69 5.39 8.94 8.82
CA CYS A 69 6.45 9.92 8.65
C CYS A 69 6.13 11.27 9.32
N ARG A 70 4.88 11.51 9.73
CA ARG A 70 4.35 12.82 10.15
C ARG A 70 4.72 13.95 9.18
N ASN A 71 4.71 13.64 7.89
CA ASN A 71 5.10 14.55 6.82
C ASN A 71 4.31 14.19 5.56
N TYR A 72 3.68 15.19 4.95
CA TYR A 72 2.94 14.98 3.70
C TYR A 72 3.87 14.80 2.49
N ARG A 73 5.15 15.21 2.61
CA ARG A 73 6.20 14.90 1.64
C ARG A 73 6.87 13.60 2.05
N LEU A 74 6.83 12.63 1.15
CA LEU A 74 7.38 11.29 1.34
C LEU A 74 8.71 11.26 0.58
N PRO A 75 9.86 11.29 1.28
CA PRO A 75 11.18 11.30 0.66
C PRO A 75 11.55 9.96 0.02
#